data_AF-A0A7C3E023-F1
#
_entry.id   AF-A0A7C3E023-F1
#
_cell.length_a   1.000
_cell.length_b   1.000
_cell.length_c   1.000
_cell.angle_alpha   90.00
_cell.angle_beta   90.00
_cell.angle_gamma   90.00
#
_symmetry.space_group_name_H-M   'P 1'
#
loop_
_entity.id
_entity.type
_entity.pdbx_description
1 polymer ?
#
loop_
_entity_poly.entity_id
_entity_poly.type
_entity_poly.pdbx_seq_one_letter_code
_entity_poly.pdbx_strand_id
1 'polypeptide(L)'
;MRKLLVLLIISFPLIVKAQLEDHTWYFSETTKGIVFDFNNHSPSVFTGHGVLSYEGCGIASDPVSGNVHFYSNGIKVYDNNHQIMPNGNGLNGAISCHTNGVPCPVPDQPGRYYLFSNTTDLATAPITI
;
A
#
# COMPACT_ATOMS: atom_id res chain seq x y z
N MET A 1 -15.14 9.50 42.63
CA MET A 1 -14.80 10.24 41.40
C MET A 1 -13.43 9.83 40.81
N ARG A 2 -12.33 9.84 41.58
CA ARG A 2 -10.98 9.43 41.08
C ARG A 2 -10.91 8.03 40.45
N LYS A 3 -11.58 7.02 41.04
CA LYS A 3 -11.62 5.64 40.51
C LYS A 3 -12.37 5.53 39.17
N LEU A 4 -13.41 6.34 38.97
CA LEU A 4 -14.20 6.37 37.73
C LEU A 4 -13.38 6.96 36.57
N LEU A 5 -12.57 7.98 36.87
CA LEU A 5 -11.71 8.65 35.89
C LEU A 5 -10.58 7.73 35.41
N VAL A 6 -10.01 6.92 36.30
CA VAL A 6 -9.03 5.89 35.93
C VAL A 6 -9.65 4.81 35.04
N LEU A 7 -10.88 4.36 35.35
CA LEU A 7 -11.58 3.38 34.54
C LEU A 7 -11.87 3.91 33.12
N LEU A 8 -12.25 5.19 33.01
CA LEU A 8 -12.50 5.85 31.74
C LEU A 8 -11.25 5.90 30.85
N ILE A 9 -10.10 6.27 31.43
CA ILE A 9 -8.81 6.33 30.72
C ILE A 9 -8.38 4.94 30.22
N ILE A 10 -8.57 3.90 31.04
CA ILE A 10 -8.20 2.52 30.68
C ILE A 10 -9.14 1.94 29.60
N SER A 11 -10.40 2.39 29.53
CA SER A 11 -11.35 1.94 28.51
C SER A 11 -11.18 2.62 27.14
N PHE A 12 -10.52 3.77 27.08
CA PHE A 12 -10.35 4.56 25.86
C PHE A 12 -9.65 3.84 24.68
N PRO A 13 -8.58 3.04 24.87
CA PRO A 13 -7.94 2.33 23.75
C PRO A 13 -8.82 1.23 23.12
N LEU A 14 -9.92 0.82 23.75
CA LEU A 14 -10.79 -0.25 23.21
C LEU A 14 -11.60 0.18 21.98
N ILE A 15 -11.72 1.50 21.74
CA ILE A 15 -12.50 2.07 20.63
C ILE A 15 -11.63 2.69 19.53
N VAL A 16 -10.31 2.72 19.70
CA VAL A 16 -9.39 3.27 18.70
C VAL A 16 -8.91 2.14 17.79
N LYS A 17 -9.16 2.28 16.49
CA LYS A 17 -8.48 1.48 15.46
C LYS A 17 -7.17 2.18 15.11
N ALA A 18 -6.07 1.46 15.17
CA ALA A 18 -4.76 1.90 14.73
C ALA A 18 -4.18 0.84 13.78
N GLN A 19 -3.17 1.23 12.99
CA GLN A 19 -2.37 0.32 12.17
C GLN A 19 -3.10 -0.27 10.94
N LEU A 20 -4.05 0.47 10.34
CA LEU A 20 -4.74 0.03 9.13
C LEU A 20 -4.01 0.40 7.82
N GLU A 21 -2.85 1.03 7.92
CA GLU A 21 -2.02 1.45 6.80
C GLU A 21 -1.55 0.26 5.93
N ASP A 22 -1.25 -0.89 6.57
CA ASP A 22 -0.76 -2.12 5.94
C ASP A 22 -1.83 -3.23 5.91
N HIS A 23 -3.11 -2.86 5.97
CA HIS A 23 -4.23 -3.79 6.14
C HIS A 23 -4.74 -4.42 4.84
N THR A 24 -4.29 -3.92 3.68
CA THR A 24 -4.70 -4.43 2.37
C THR A 24 -3.47 -4.77 1.55
N TRP A 25 -3.34 -6.03 1.12
CA TRP A 25 -2.24 -6.49 0.26
C TRP A 25 -2.78 -6.99 -1.08
N TYR A 26 -2.14 -6.57 -2.17
CA TYR A 26 -2.48 -7.00 -3.53
C TYR A 26 -1.35 -7.85 -4.11
N PHE A 27 -1.72 -8.95 -4.76
CA PHE A 27 -0.79 -9.83 -5.48
C PHE A 27 -1.31 -10.12 -6.88
N SER A 28 -0.55 -9.73 -7.90
CA SER A 28 -0.88 -10.03 -9.29
C SER A 28 0.28 -9.75 -10.24
N GLU A 29 0.33 -10.48 -11.35
CA GLU A 29 1.17 -10.17 -12.51
C GLU A 29 0.34 -9.77 -13.74
N THR A 30 -0.99 -9.74 -13.59
CA THR A 30 -1.95 -9.50 -14.67
C THR A 30 -3.02 -8.50 -14.19
N THR A 31 -4.15 -8.41 -14.91
CA THR A 31 -5.32 -7.63 -14.47
C THR A 31 -6.28 -8.45 -13.59
N LYS A 32 -5.83 -9.62 -13.12
CA LYS A 32 -6.52 -10.50 -12.19
C LYS A 32 -5.54 -10.95 -11.10
N GLY A 33 -5.93 -10.79 -9.85
CA GLY A 33 -5.06 -11.05 -8.71
C GLY A 33 -5.81 -11.55 -7.49
N ILE A 34 -5.06 -11.64 -6.40
CA ILE A 34 -5.56 -11.96 -5.07
C ILE A 34 -5.41 -10.72 -4.21
N VAL A 35 -6.47 -10.35 -3.51
CA VAL A 35 -6.45 -9.34 -2.46
C VAL A 35 -6.60 -10.02 -1.11
N PHE A 36 -5.76 -9.60 -0.17
CA PHE A 36 -5.93 -9.87 1.25
C PHE A 36 -6.39 -8.56 1.88
N ASP A 37 -7.66 -8.51 2.29
CA ASP A 37 -8.21 -7.42 3.09
C ASP A 37 -8.54 -8.00 4.46
N PHE A 38 -7.82 -7.53 5.48
CA PHE A 38 -7.96 -8.02 6.84
C PHE A 38 -9.29 -7.61 7.49
N ASN A 39 -10.17 -6.84 6.82
CA ASN A 39 -11.54 -6.57 7.30
C ASN A 39 -12.46 -7.76 7.05
N ASN A 40 -12.21 -8.50 5.97
CA ASN A 40 -13.06 -9.61 5.52
C ASN A 40 -12.53 -10.96 6.02
N HIS A 41 -11.34 -10.99 6.64
CA HIS A 41 -10.66 -12.18 7.15
C HIS A 41 -10.56 -13.34 6.14
N SER A 42 -10.59 -13.05 4.84
CA SER A 42 -10.54 -14.05 3.78
C SER A 42 -9.90 -13.48 2.51
N PRO A 43 -9.04 -14.22 1.82
CA PRO A 43 -8.53 -13.82 0.52
C PRO A 43 -9.67 -13.79 -0.50
N SER A 44 -9.66 -12.84 -1.42
CA SER A 44 -10.62 -12.79 -2.52
C SER A 44 -9.94 -12.52 -3.86
N VAL A 45 -10.65 -12.86 -4.93
CA VAL A 45 -10.19 -12.57 -6.29
C VAL A 45 -10.56 -11.13 -6.62
N PHE A 46 -9.60 -10.39 -7.14
CA PHE A 46 -9.75 -9.01 -7.53
C PHE A 46 -9.40 -8.86 -9.02
N THR A 47 -10.26 -8.21 -9.79
CA THR A 47 -10.15 -8.13 -11.27
C THR A 47 -10.39 -6.72 -11.78
N GLY A 48 -9.87 -6.44 -12.97
CA GLY A 48 -10.08 -5.13 -13.63
C GLY A 48 -9.14 -4.05 -13.10
N HIS A 49 -8.08 -4.46 -12.41
CA HIS A 49 -7.09 -3.57 -11.83
C HIS A 49 -5.87 -3.40 -12.73
N GLY A 50 -5.11 -2.33 -12.48
CA GLY A 50 -3.79 -2.13 -13.07
C GLY A 50 -2.82 -3.29 -12.78
N VAL A 51 -1.96 -3.61 -13.75
CA VAL A 51 -0.96 -4.69 -13.62
C VAL A 51 0.06 -4.35 -12.54
N LEU A 52 0.23 -5.25 -11.59
CA LEU A 52 1.25 -5.16 -10.54
C LEU A 52 2.56 -5.83 -11.00
N SER A 53 3.58 -5.83 -10.15
CA SER A 53 4.91 -6.40 -10.39
C SER A 53 4.98 -7.88 -10.05
N TYR A 54 6.01 -8.57 -10.56
CA TYR A 54 6.35 -9.95 -10.16
C TYR A 54 6.72 -10.08 -8.68
N GLU A 55 7.28 -9.02 -8.11
CA GLU A 55 7.87 -9.07 -6.77
C GLU A 55 7.24 -8.06 -5.82
N GLY A 56 7.59 -6.78 -5.96
CA GLY A 56 7.24 -5.74 -5.00
C GLY A 56 6.30 -4.67 -5.55
N CYS A 57 5.13 -4.53 -4.91
CA CYS A 57 4.24 -3.40 -5.08
C CYS A 57 4.01 -2.70 -3.74
N GLY A 58 3.62 -1.43 -3.80
CA GLY A 58 3.26 -0.66 -2.62
C GLY A 58 1.83 -0.17 -2.66
N ILE A 59 1.20 -0.11 -1.49
CA ILE A 59 -0.19 0.32 -1.30
C ILE A 59 -0.20 1.41 -0.23
N ALA A 60 -0.88 2.51 -0.50
CA ALA A 60 -1.16 3.54 0.49
C ALA A 60 -2.62 3.41 0.91
N SER A 61 -2.86 3.25 2.21
CA SER A 61 -4.19 3.11 2.78
C SER A 61 -4.45 4.18 3.82
N ASP A 62 -5.72 4.54 3.98
CA ASP A 62 -6.17 5.41 5.06
C ASP A 62 -5.92 4.74 6.42
N PRO A 63 -5.25 5.42 7.36
CA PRO A 63 -4.83 4.82 8.64
C PRO A 63 -6.00 4.52 9.60
N VAL A 64 -7.19 5.07 9.34
CA VAL A 64 -8.37 4.96 10.22
C VAL A 64 -9.42 3.98 9.68
N SER A 65 -9.56 3.91 8.37
CA SER A 65 -10.55 3.09 7.68
C SER A 65 -9.95 1.88 6.95
N GLY A 66 -8.65 1.90 6.66
CA GLY A 66 -7.99 0.88 5.84
C GLY A 66 -8.34 0.96 4.35
N ASN A 67 -9.07 2.00 3.93
CA ASN A 67 -9.42 2.20 2.53
C ASN A 67 -8.17 2.53 1.71
N VAL A 68 -7.97 1.82 0.61
CA VAL A 68 -6.87 2.12 -0.31
C VAL A 68 -7.06 3.50 -0.92
N HIS A 69 -6.02 4.32 -0.89
CA HIS A 69 -5.91 5.58 -1.62
C HIS A 69 -5.35 5.36 -3.02
N PHE A 70 -4.22 4.65 -3.09
CA PHE A 70 -3.55 4.30 -4.34
C PHE A 70 -2.63 3.10 -4.13
N TYR A 71 -2.17 2.53 -5.24
CA TYR A 71 -1.15 1.49 -5.26
C TYR A 71 -0.21 1.66 -6.45
N SER A 72 0.99 1.10 -6.35
CA SER A 72 2.01 1.27 -7.38
C SER A 72 2.86 0.01 -7.55
N ASN A 73 3.25 -0.26 -8.79
CA ASN A 73 4.30 -1.22 -9.14
C ASN A 73 5.65 -0.52 -9.38
N GLY A 74 5.77 0.75 -8.98
CA GLY A 74 6.93 1.61 -9.16
C GLY A 74 7.17 2.17 -10.56
N ILE A 75 6.45 1.71 -11.58
CA ILE A 75 6.42 2.31 -12.94
C ILE A 75 5.15 3.14 -13.12
N LYS A 76 4.05 2.65 -12.54
CA LYS A 76 2.72 3.27 -12.57
C LYS A 76 2.14 3.38 -11.17
N VAL A 77 1.33 4.41 -10.96
CA VAL A 77 0.54 4.64 -9.76
C VAL A 77 -0.92 4.65 -10.17
N TYR A 78 -1.70 3.81 -9.50
CA TYR A 78 -3.13 3.63 -9.74
C TYR A 78 -3.90 4.11 -8.52
N ASP A 79 -5.01 4.82 -8.74
CA ASP A 79 -5.93 5.18 -7.67
C ASP A 79 -6.80 3.99 -7.23
N ASN A 80 -7.68 4.25 -6.27
CA ASN A 80 -8.63 3.26 -5.77
C ASN A 80 -9.73 2.85 -6.78
N ASN A 81 -9.87 3.58 -7.89
CA ASN A 81 -10.71 3.23 -9.03
C ASN A 81 -9.92 2.48 -10.13
N HIS A 82 -8.68 2.09 -9.82
CA HIS A 82 -7.75 1.38 -10.68
C HIS A 82 -7.37 2.14 -11.95
N GLN A 83 -7.53 3.46 -11.93
CA GLN A 83 -7.11 4.34 -13.00
C GLN A 83 -5.72 4.90 -12.70
N ILE A 84 -4.95 5.17 -13.74
CA ILE A 84 -3.62 5.77 -13.58
C ILE A 84 -3.81 7.19 -13.04
N MET A 85 -3.14 7.50 -11.93
CA MET A 85 -3.15 8.84 -11.34
C MET A 85 -2.47 9.87 -12.27
N PRO A 86 -2.82 11.16 -12.20
CA PRO A 86 -2.09 12.21 -12.89
C PRO A 86 -0.59 12.15 -12.56
N ASN A 87 0.26 12.17 -13.59
CA ASN A 87 1.73 12.00 -13.48
C ASN A 87 2.17 10.65 -12.87
N GLY A 88 1.26 9.69 -12.69
CA GLY A 88 1.52 8.37 -12.15
C GLY A 88 1.92 7.34 -13.21
N ASN A 89 2.53 7.74 -14.33
CA ASN A 89 2.97 6.83 -15.39
C ASN A 89 4.37 7.20 -15.87
N GLY A 90 5.15 6.19 -16.25
CA GLY A 90 6.52 6.39 -16.72
C GLY A 90 7.50 6.70 -15.58
N LEU A 91 7.24 6.20 -14.37
CA LEU A 91 8.19 6.27 -13.26
C LEU A 91 9.36 5.29 -13.50
N ASN A 92 10.51 5.59 -12.91
CA ASN A 92 11.76 4.86 -13.15
C ASN A 92 11.89 3.55 -12.35
N GLY A 93 10.79 2.92 -11.95
CA GLY A 93 10.84 1.61 -11.28
C GLY A 93 11.11 0.46 -12.25
N ALA A 94 11.29 -0.76 -11.71
CA ALA A 94 11.27 -2.00 -12.48
C ALA A 94 10.30 -3.05 -11.89
N ILE A 95 9.77 -3.93 -12.75
CA ILE A 95 8.72 -4.91 -12.37
C ILE A 95 9.25 -6.14 -11.61
N SER A 96 10.56 -6.31 -11.57
CA SER A 96 11.35 -7.41 -11.00
C SER A 96 12.25 -6.89 -9.88
N CYS A 97 11.66 -6.05 -9.03
CA CYS A 97 12.28 -5.46 -7.85
C CYS A 97 11.46 -5.85 -6.60
N HIS A 98 12.12 -6.37 -5.57
CA HIS A 98 11.47 -6.78 -4.33
C HIS A 98 10.76 -5.64 -3.58
N THR A 99 11.30 -4.41 -3.66
CA THR A 99 10.78 -3.24 -2.94
C THR A 99 10.61 -2.06 -3.90
N ASN A 100 9.50 -2.06 -4.64
CA ASN A 100 9.23 -1.00 -5.61
C ASN A 100 7.86 -0.35 -5.40
N GLY A 101 7.77 0.94 -5.71
CA GLY A 101 6.56 1.74 -5.53
C GLY A 101 6.12 1.88 -4.07
N VAL A 102 7.07 1.94 -3.13
CA VAL A 102 6.80 1.98 -1.69
C VAL A 102 6.32 3.38 -1.27
N PRO A 103 5.06 3.53 -0.82
CA PRO A 103 4.56 4.82 -0.35
C PRO A 103 5.03 5.11 1.07
N CYS A 104 5.37 6.37 1.33
CA CYS A 104 5.75 6.86 2.65
C CYS A 104 4.98 8.16 2.94
N PRO A 105 4.14 8.21 4.00
CA PRO A 105 3.35 9.40 4.30
C PRO A 105 4.26 10.58 4.64
N VAL A 106 3.89 11.77 4.14
CA VAL A 106 4.60 13.01 4.47
C VAL A 106 4.16 13.46 5.87
N PRO A 107 5.10 13.69 6.80
CA PRO A 107 4.76 14.17 8.14
C PRO A 107 3.93 15.46 8.08
N ASP A 108 2.92 15.53 8.95
CA ASP A 108 2.01 16.67 9.11
C ASP A 108 1.25 17.10 7.82
N GLN A 109 1.20 16.23 6.81
CA GLN A 109 0.51 16.49 5.54
C GLN A 109 -0.36 15.30 5.13
N PRO A 110 -1.55 15.16 5.75
CA PRO A 110 -2.49 14.08 5.42
C PRO A 110 -2.77 13.99 3.91
N GLY A 111 -2.76 12.78 3.39
CA GLY A 111 -3.00 12.51 1.97
C GLY A 111 -1.81 12.76 1.04
N ARG A 112 -0.65 13.20 1.54
CA ARG A 112 0.58 13.32 0.75
C ARG A 112 1.54 12.19 1.06
N TYR A 113 2.17 11.67 0.01
CA TYR A 113 3.10 10.55 0.09
C TYR A 113 4.33 10.83 -0.77
N TYR A 114 5.50 10.46 -0.27
CA TYR A 114 6.64 10.14 -1.11
C TYR A 114 6.43 8.74 -1.69
N LEU A 115 6.89 8.53 -2.91
CA LEU A 115 6.91 7.22 -3.53
C LEU A 115 8.36 6.85 -3.83
N PHE A 116 8.85 5.79 -3.19
CA PHE A 116 10.19 5.29 -3.41
C PHE A 116 10.15 4.15 -4.44
N SER A 117 10.98 4.28 -5.46
CA SER A 117 11.18 3.27 -6.49
C SER A 117 12.66 3.01 -6.71
N ASN A 118 12.98 1.82 -7.22
CA ASN A 118 14.32 1.45 -7.63
C ASN A 118 14.31 0.79 -9.01
N THR A 119 15.45 0.86 -9.69
CA THR A 119 15.67 0.37 -11.05
C THR A 119 16.29 -1.03 -11.08
N THR A 120 16.40 -1.70 -9.94
CA THR A 120 17.16 -2.96 -9.80
C THR A 120 16.42 -4.14 -10.41
N ASP A 121 16.48 -4.28 -11.72
CA ASP A 121 15.85 -5.39 -12.42
C ASP A 121 16.71 -6.67 -12.31
N LEU A 122 16.10 -7.80 -11.95
CA LEU A 122 16.73 -9.14 -12.03
C LEU A 122 17.34 -9.46 -13.41
N ALA A 123 16.93 -8.78 -14.48
CA ALA A 123 17.50 -8.89 -15.82
C ALA A 123 18.85 -8.16 -16.01
N THR A 124 19.26 -7.30 -15.05
CA THR A 124 20.57 -6.64 -15.09
C THR A 124 21.63 -7.50 -14.41
N ALA A 125 22.74 -7.76 -15.12
CA ALA A 125 23.81 -8.63 -14.65
C ALA A 125 24.29 -8.23 -13.24
N PRO A 126 24.66 -9.20 -12.37
CA PRO A 126 25.10 -8.90 -11.02
C PRO A 126 26.27 -7.93 -11.02
N ILE A 127 26.15 -6.86 -10.23
CA ILE A 127 27.27 -5.94 -9.97
C ILE A 127 28.32 -6.75 -9.21
N THR A 128 29.47 -6.99 -9.84
CA THR A 128 30.61 -7.61 -9.17
C THR A 128 31.28 -6.52 -8.31
N ILE A 129 31.47 -6.80 -7.02
CA ILE A 129 32.20 -5.94 -6.07
C ILE A 129 33.69 -6.22 -6.15
#